data_AF-A0A8T8X4V5-F1
#
_entry.id   AF-A0A8T8X4V5-F1
#
_cell.length_a   1.000
_cell.length_b   1.000
_cell.length_c   1.000
_cell.angle_alpha   90.00
_cell.angle_beta   90.00
_cell.angle_gamma   90.00
#
_symmetry.space_group_name_H-M   'P 1'
#
loop_
_entity.id
_entity.type
_entity.pdbx_description
1 polymer ?
#
loop_
_entity_poly.entity_id
_entity_poly.type
_entity_poly.pdbx_seq_one_letter_code
_entity_poly.pdbx_strand_id
1 'polypeptide(L)'
;MAVETKVLLRVIDELRADASLDYQTRQRAAYISASFSVHANKFRLMAQAAALDAGEFEIPSPHLIHNPDENTKTLVQLHGKNLQAVMSEYDVKPGIGDFEGHPVNLFGMLDGDIDTILEGEKLAKFHRALLRAENNANNDLTRATKKYGYHYIFRVGLSHYYLAKTIAEHVNFWKTDDRGVAYGAQTQALCYRAMERRICLNGNEKSFIVRMTKSRPEDARRFWSFLEHQRAAYTIMRGCIALL
;
A
#
# COMPACT_ATOMS: atom_id res chain seq x y z
N MET A 1 16.69 -17.41 14.24
CA MET A 1 15.23 -17.34 14.09
C MET A 1 14.58 -17.53 15.46
N ALA A 2 13.75 -16.58 15.91
CA ALA A 2 13.11 -16.63 17.24
C ALA A 2 12.17 -17.84 17.38
N VAL A 3 11.97 -18.32 18.61
CA VAL A 3 11.14 -19.52 18.91
C VAL A 3 9.72 -19.36 18.38
N GLU A 4 9.12 -18.18 18.56
CA GLU A 4 7.77 -17.85 18.08
C GLU A 4 7.61 -18.01 16.56
N THR A 5 8.60 -17.55 15.78
CA THR A 5 8.60 -17.68 14.32
C THR A 5 8.63 -19.15 13.89
N LYS A 6 9.44 -19.98 14.56
CA LYS A 6 9.51 -21.42 14.26
C LYS A 6 8.19 -22.13 14.55
N VAL A 7 7.54 -21.78 15.66
CA VAL A 7 6.22 -22.34 16.01
C VAL A 7 5.17 -21.95 14.98
N LEU A 8 5.10 -20.68 14.59
CA LEU A 8 4.17 -20.21 13.58
C LEU A 8 4.36 -20.91 12.23
N LEU A 9 5.61 -21.05 11.78
CA LEU A 9 5.90 -21.77 10.53
C LEU A 9 5.50 -23.23 10.61
N ARG A 10 5.76 -23.90 11.74
CA ARG A 10 5.36 -25.30 11.93
C ARG A 10 3.84 -25.45 11.80
N VAL A 11 3.08 -24.58 12.46
CA VAL A 11 1.60 -24.59 12.38
C VAL A 11 1.14 -24.34 10.94
N ILE A 12 1.74 -23.36 10.24
CA ILE A 12 1.40 -23.08 8.83
C ILE A 12 1.71 -24.29 7.93
N ASP A 13 2.84 -24.97 8.14
CA ASP A 13 3.21 -26.14 7.36
C ASP A 13 2.32 -27.36 7.67
N GLU A 14 1.88 -27.52 8.93
CA GLU A 14 0.86 -28.50 9.34
C GLU A 14 -0.48 -28.23 8.63
N LEU A 15 -0.97 -26.98 8.67
CA LEU A 15 -2.19 -26.57 7.96
C LEU A 15 -2.09 -26.81 6.45
N ARG A 16 -0.93 -26.57 5.85
CA ARG A 16 -0.69 -26.83 4.43
C ARG A 16 -0.81 -28.33 4.09
N ALA A 17 -0.33 -29.20 4.97
CA ALA A 17 -0.27 -30.65 4.74
C ALA A 17 -1.57 -31.40 5.14
N ASP A 18 -2.44 -30.77 5.93
CA ASP A 18 -3.66 -31.39 6.44
C ASP A 18 -4.73 -31.60 5.35
N ALA A 19 -4.83 -32.83 4.87
CA ALA A 19 -5.79 -33.21 3.83
C ALA A 19 -7.27 -33.07 4.24
N SER A 20 -7.58 -32.90 5.53
CA SER A 20 -8.95 -32.65 6.01
C SER A 20 -9.41 -31.21 5.78
N LEU A 21 -8.48 -30.28 5.57
CA LEU A 21 -8.78 -28.87 5.29
C LEU A 21 -9.10 -28.63 3.82
N ASP A 22 -9.94 -27.64 3.58
CA ASP A 22 -10.31 -27.22 2.23
C ASP A 22 -9.08 -26.74 1.43
N TYR A 23 -9.20 -26.81 0.11
CA TYR A 23 -8.11 -26.44 -0.79
C TYR A 23 -7.65 -24.99 -0.62
N GLN A 24 -8.56 -24.04 -0.37
CA GLN A 24 -8.21 -22.62 -0.26
C GLN A 24 -7.37 -22.37 0.99
N THR A 25 -7.75 -22.95 2.13
CA THR A 25 -6.98 -22.84 3.38
C THR A 25 -5.56 -23.40 3.21
N ARG A 26 -5.43 -24.59 2.61
CA ARG A 26 -4.11 -25.18 2.33
C ARG A 26 -3.28 -24.34 1.37
N GLN A 27 -3.90 -23.80 0.33
CA GLN A 27 -3.24 -22.94 -0.66
C GLN A 27 -2.74 -21.63 -0.03
N ARG A 28 -3.55 -21.01 0.85
CA ARG A 28 -3.17 -19.80 1.59
C ARG A 28 -2.01 -20.08 2.54
N ALA A 29 -2.03 -21.19 3.26
CA ALA A 29 -0.92 -21.63 4.11
C ALA A 29 0.37 -21.85 3.30
N ALA A 30 0.28 -22.51 2.14
CA ALA A 30 1.40 -22.69 1.23
C ALA A 30 1.98 -21.34 0.75
N TYR A 31 1.11 -20.40 0.37
CA TYR A 31 1.51 -19.06 -0.05
C TYR A 31 2.25 -18.32 1.06
N ILE A 32 1.76 -18.34 2.30
CA ILE A 32 2.40 -17.66 3.43
C ILE A 32 3.78 -18.26 3.70
N SER A 33 3.90 -19.59 3.70
CA SER A 33 5.18 -20.29 3.87
C SER A 33 6.20 -19.89 2.78
N ALA A 34 5.78 -19.87 1.51
CA ALA A 34 6.62 -19.43 0.40
C ALA A 34 6.98 -17.94 0.51
N SER A 35 6.02 -17.07 0.81
CA SER A 35 6.25 -15.62 0.99
C SER A 35 7.28 -15.34 2.09
N PHE A 36 7.17 -16.04 3.23
CA PHE A 36 8.09 -15.88 4.34
C PHE A 36 9.53 -16.25 3.98
N SER A 37 9.73 -17.27 3.14
CA SER A 37 11.07 -17.66 2.67
C SER A 37 11.80 -16.54 1.92
N VAL A 38 11.04 -15.60 1.33
CA VAL A 38 11.57 -14.43 0.62
C VAL A 38 11.84 -13.28 1.57
N HIS A 39 10.86 -12.89 2.40
CA HIS A 39 11.00 -11.68 3.22
C HIS A 39 11.62 -11.89 4.61
N ALA A 40 11.52 -13.09 5.18
CA ALA A 40 11.99 -13.46 6.53
C ALA A 40 11.54 -12.56 7.70
N ASN A 41 10.65 -11.58 7.47
CA ASN A 41 10.13 -10.68 8.49
C ASN A 41 9.07 -11.35 9.40
N LYS A 42 9.36 -11.40 10.71
CA LYS A 42 8.50 -12.05 11.71
C LYS A 42 7.15 -11.35 11.91
N PHE A 43 7.10 -10.03 11.86
CA PHE A 43 5.85 -9.27 12.08
C PHE A 43 4.92 -9.42 10.88
N ARG A 44 5.50 -9.48 9.68
CA ARG A 44 4.77 -9.82 8.46
C ARG A 44 4.17 -11.22 8.54
N LEU A 45 4.95 -12.22 8.96
CA LEU A 45 4.47 -13.59 9.18
C LEU A 45 3.31 -13.63 10.17
N MET A 46 3.44 -12.94 11.31
CA MET A 46 2.38 -12.86 12.32
C MET A 46 1.11 -12.20 11.77
N ALA A 47 1.25 -11.14 10.97
CA ALA A 47 0.10 -10.48 10.34
C ALA A 47 -0.61 -11.41 9.34
N GLN A 48 0.15 -12.13 8.51
CA GLN A 48 -0.39 -13.11 7.56
C GLN A 48 -1.06 -14.29 8.26
N ALA A 49 -0.44 -14.85 9.30
CA ALA A 49 -1.01 -15.94 10.09
C ALA A 49 -2.32 -15.54 10.77
N ALA A 50 -2.37 -14.34 11.38
CA ALA A 50 -3.59 -13.82 11.99
C ALA A 50 -4.69 -13.56 10.95
N ALA A 51 -4.35 -13.07 9.76
CA ALA A 51 -5.31 -12.88 8.68
C ALA A 51 -5.83 -14.22 8.13
N LEU A 52 -4.97 -15.25 8.08
CA LEU A 52 -5.37 -16.60 7.69
C LEU A 52 -6.39 -17.18 8.67
N ASP A 53 -6.09 -17.11 9.96
CA ASP A 53 -6.96 -17.59 11.05
C ASP A 53 -8.32 -16.89 11.04
N ALA A 54 -8.33 -15.57 10.80
CA ALA A 54 -9.56 -14.78 10.67
C ALA A 54 -10.31 -14.97 9.34
N GLY A 55 -9.75 -15.73 8.38
CA GLY A 55 -10.32 -15.86 7.03
C GLY A 55 -10.24 -14.57 6.19
N GLU A 56 -9.48 -13.57 6.63
CA GLU A 56 -9.28 -12.27 5.97
C GLU A 56 -8.12 -12.30 4.94
N PHE A 57 -7.36 -13.39 4.87
CA PHE A 57 -6.23 -13.51 3.96
C PHE A 57 -6.65 -13.98 2.56
N GLU A 58 -6.42 -13.14 1.57
CA GLU A 58 -6.60 -13.46 0.16
C GLU A 58 -5.24 -13.56 -0.53
N ILE A 59 -5.07 -14.58 -1.37
CA ILE A 59 -3.88 -14.69 -2.21
C ILE A 59 -4.05 -13.68 -3.35
N PRO A 60 -3.14 -12.71 -3.51
CA PRO A 60 -3.24 -11.77 -4.60
C PRO A 60 -3.02 -12.48 -5.95
N SER A 61 -3.96 -12.29 -6.88
CA SER A 61 -3.88 -12.86 -8.23
C SER A 61 -3.15 -11.92 -9.18
N PRO A 62 -2.22 -12.40 -10.02
CA PRO A 62 -1.65 -11.61 -11.10
C PRO A 62 -2.74 -11.07 -12.03
N HIS A 63 -2.50 -9.88 -12.56
CA HIS A 63 -3.40 -9.22 -13.49
C HIS A 63 -3.07 -9.61 -14.93
N LEU A 64 -4.10 -10.02 -15.67
CA LEU A 64 -3.96 -10.31 -17.09
C LEU A 64 -3.69 -9.01 -17.86
N ILE A 65 -2.51 -8.91 -18.46
CA ILE A 65 -2.10 -7.77 -19.28
C ILE A 65 -2.91 -7.74 -20.58
N HIS A 66 -3.27 -8.92 -21.11
CA HIS A 66 -4.11 -9.11 -22.30
C HIS A 66 -5.20 -10.13 -22.00
N ASN A 67 -6.45 -9.79 -22.32
CA ASN A 67 -7.55 -10.73 -22.30
C ASN A 67 -7.73 -11.25 -23.75
N PRO A 68 -7.36 -12.51 -24.06
CA PRO A 68 -7.37 -13.01 -25.44
C PRO A 68 -8.78 -13.10 -26.05
N ASP A 69 -9.80 -13.20 -25.20
CA ASP A 69 -11.20 -13.42 -25.61
C ASP A 69 -11.98 -12.13 -25.88
N GLU A 70 -11.41 -10.95 -25.58
CA GLU A 70 -12.06 -9.67 -25.84
C GLU A 70 -11.63 -9.12 -27.20
N ASN A 71 -12.43 -9.35 -28.24
CA ASN A 71 -12.33 -8.68 -29.54
C ASN A 71 -12.54 -7.15 -29.47
N THR A 72 -12.67 -6.58 -28.27
CA THR A 72 -12.91 -5.15 -28.04
C THR A 72 -11.63 -4.52 -27.50
N LYS A 73 -11.11 -3.50 -28.17
CA LYS A 73 -9.97 -2.75 -27.64
C LYS A 73 -10.37 -2.09 -26.33
N THR A 74 -9.60 -2.33 -25.26
CA THR A 74 -9.80 -1.66 -23.97
C THR A 74 -9.48 -0.16 -24.07
N LEU A 75 -9.99 0.65 -23.14
CA LEU A 75 -9.71 2.09 -23.12
C LEU A 75 -8.20 2.37 -23.02
N VAL A 76 -7.48 1.57 -22.23
CA VAL A 76 -6.02 1.62 -22.16
C VAL A 76 -5.38 1.30 -23.51
N GLN A 77 -5.87 0.31 -24.25
CA GLN A 77 -5.34 0.01 -25.59
C GLN A 77 -5.62 1.14 -26.58
N LEU A 78 -6.76 1.82 -26.46
CA LEU A 78 -7.12 2.96 -27.31
C LEU A 78 -6.30 4.21 -27.01
N HIS A 79 -6.08 4.51 -25.73
CA HIS A 79 -5.44 5.74 -25.26
C HIS A 79 -4.02 5.55 -24.71
N GLY A 80 -3.43 4.37 -24.86
CA GLY A 80 -2.14 4.01 -24.26
C GLY A 80 -1.00 4.95 -24.62
N LYS A 81 -1.01 5.53 -25.82
CA LYS A 81 -0.04 6.57 -26.22
C LYS A 81 -0.14 7.83 -25.37
N ASN A 82 -1.36 8.25 -25.02
CA ASN A 82 -1.60 9.41 -24.17
C ASN A 82 -1.14 9.10 -22.74
N LEU A 83 -1.42 7.89 -22.25
CA LEU A 83 -0.95 7.44 -20.94
C LEU A 83 0.59 7.45 -20.87
N GLN A 84 1.25 6.90 -21.90
CA GLN A 84 2.71 6.89 -21.99
C GLN A 84 3.30 8.31 -22.01
N ALA A 85 2.69 9.23 -22.76
CA ALA A 85 3.15 10.62 -22.84
C ALA A 85 3.09 11.31 -21.48
N VAL A 86 1.96 11.19 -20.77
CA VAL A 86 1.80 11.72 -19.41
C VAL A 86 2.83 11.10 -18.47
N MET A 87 3.06 9.79 -18.52
CA MET A 87 4.04 9.17 -17.63
C MET A 87 5.47 9.65 -17.86
N SER A 88 5.85 9.83 -19.12
CA SER A 88 7.17 10.37 -19.47
C SER A 88 7.32 11.84 -19.02
N GLU A 89 6.27 12.65 -19.15
CA GLU A 89 6.27 14.05 -18.72
C GLU A 89 6.50 14.19 -17.21
N TYR A 90 5.91 13.28 -16.42
CA TYR A 90 5.98 13.32 -14.95
C TYR A 90 6.99 12.32 -14.35
N ASP A 91 7.90 11.77 -15.15
CA ASP A 91 8.98 10.84 -14.74
C ASP A 91 8.51 9.65 -13.89
N VAL A 92 7.34 9.07 -14.20
CA VAL A 92 6.87 7.88 -13.50
C VAL A 92 7.60 6.65 -14.03
N LYS A 93 8.43 6.03 -13.18
CA LYS A 93 9.28 4.88 -13.54
C LYS A 93 8.66 3.55 -13.10
N PRO A 94 8.02 2.79 -14.00
CA PRO A 94 7.58 1.43 -13.69
C PRO A 94 8.77 0.48 -13.47
N GLY A 95 8.61 -0.45 -12.54
CA GLY A 95 9.49 -1.61 -12.40
C GLY A 95 9.02 -2.80 -13.24
N ILE A 96 9.84 -3.86 -13.26
CA ILE A 96 9.55 -5.10 -14.01
C ILE A 96 8.19 -5.70 -13.61
N GLY A 97 7.90 -5.77 -12.31
CA GLY A 97 6.62 -6.29 -11.81
C GLY A 97 5.40 -5.45 -12.24
N ASP A 98 5.59 -4.19 -12.60
CA ASP A 98 4.51 -3.38 -13.18
C ASP A 98 4.22 -3.76 -14.63
N PHE A 99 5.23 -4.12 -15.41
CA PHE A 99 5.01 -4.61 -16.77
C PHE A 99 4.40 -6.01 -16.77
N GLU A 100 4.79 -6.87 -15.82
CA GLU A 100 4.34 -8.27 -15.70
C GLU A 100 2.95 -8.43 -15.07
N GLY A 101 2.30 -7.33 -14.66
CA GLY A 101 0.97 -7.42 -14.04
C GLY A 101 1.01 -8.06 -12.65
N HIS A 102 2.15 -8.00 -11.96
CA HIS A 102 2.26 -8.56 -10.62
C HIS A 102 1.33 -7.84 -9.65
N PRO A 103 0.82 -8.54 -8.63
CA PRO A 103 0.07 -7.90 -7.56
C PRO A 103 0.86 -6.74 -6.90
N VAL A 104 0.12 -5.84 -6.28
CA VAL A 104 0.67 -4.82 -5.38
C VAL A 104 1.24 -5.54 -4.15
N ASN A 105 2.52 -5.28 -3.86
CA ASN A 105 3.24 -5.75 -2.69
C ASN A 105 3.88 -4.54 -2.00
N LEU A 106 3.16 -3.95 -1.05
CA LEU A 106 3.60 -2.78 -0.29
C LEU A 106 4.73 -3.14 0.67
N PHE A 107 4.75 -4.37 1.20
CA PHE A 107 5.86 -4.81 2.05
C PHE A 107 7.19 -4.74 1.32
N GLY A 108 7.24 -5.20 0.06
CA GLY A 108 8.44 -5.13 -0.77
C GLY A 108 8.87 -3.70 -1.15
N MET A 109 8.01 -2.71 -0.92
CA MET A 109 8.29 -1.28 -1.15
C MET A 109 8.63 -0.52 0.12
N LEU A 110 8.58 -1.16 1.29
CA LEU A 110 9.00 -0.52 2.53
C LEU A 110 10.51 -0.27 2.49
N ASP A 111 10.89 0.97 2.77
CA ASP A 111 12.25 1.26 3.16
C ASP A 111 12.52 0.62 4.53
N GLY A 112 13.67 -0.05 4.67
CA GLY A 112 14.05 -0.81 5.86
C GLY A 112 14.10 0.02 7.16
N ASP A 113 13.96 1.33 7.06
CA ASP A 113 13.93 2.27 8.19
C ASP A 113 12.67 2.12 9.06
N ILE A 114 11.60 1.49 8.59
CA ILE A 114 10.35 1.38 9.37
C ILE A 114 10.54 0.65 10.71
N ASP A 115 11.43 -0.36 10.72
CA ASP A 115 11.76 -1.15 11.90
C ASP A 115 12.60 -0.35 12.91
N THR A 116 13.19 0.78 12.49
CA THR A 116 13.88 1.75 13.37
C THR A 116 12.93 2.79 13.96
N ILE A 117 11.74 2.95 13.38
CA ILE A 117 10.75 3.96 13.76
C ILE A 117 9.67 3.37 14.67
N LEU A 118 9.26 2.13 14.40
CA LEU A 118 8.21 1.43 15.12
C LEU A 118 8.76 0.18 15.79
N GLU A 119 8.35 -0.06 17.03
CA GLU A 119 8.77 -1.23 17.80
C GLU A 119 7.58 -1.95 18.44
N GLY A 120 7.80 -3.22 18.79
CA GLY A 120 6.87 -4.05 19.55
C GLY A 120 5.46 -4.09 18.94
N GLU A 121 4.47 -3.77 19.77
CA GLU A 121 3.05 -3.81 19.39
C GLU A 121 2.71 -2.84 18.25
N LYS A 122 3.38 -1.67 18.18
CA LYS A 122 3.12 -0.68 17.12
C LYS A 122 3.58 -1.20 15.76
N LEU A 123 4.74 -1.86 15.72
CA LEU A 123 5.24 -2.48 14.50
C LEU A 123 4.34 -3.64 14.07
N ALA A 124 3.87 -4.48 15.01
CA ALA A 124 2.91 -5.53 14.72
C ALA A 124 1.59 -4.98 14.14
N LYS A 125 1.04 -3.90 14.72
CA LYS A 125 -0.15 -3.20 14.21
C LYS A 125 0.08 -2.64 12.80
N PHE A 126 1.25 -2.03 12.57
CA PHE A 126 1.63 -1.53 11.25
C PHE A 126 1.64 -2.61 10.19
N HIS A 127 2.27 -3.76 10.43
CA HIS A 127 2.30 -4.86 9.45
C HIS A 127 0.91 -5.45 9.16
N ARG A 128 0.00 -5.48 10.14
CA ARG A 128 -1.40 -5.86 9.91
C ARG A 128 -2.14 -4.82 9.05
N ALA A 129 -1.94 -3.53 9.34
CA ALA A 129 -2.53 -2.45 8.54
C ALA A 129 -1.99 -2.45 7.10
N LEU A 130 -0.69 -2.70 6.93
CA LEU A 130 -0.04 -2.80 5.63
C LEU A 130 -0.60 -3.97 4.81
N LEU A 131 -0.79 -5.14 5.43
CA LEU A 131 -1.41 -6.29 4.77
C LEU A 131 -2.84 -5.98 4.29
N ARG A 132 -3.63 -5.29 5.13
CA ARG A 132 -4.98 -4.84 4.73
C ARG A 132 -4.93 -3.81 3.60
N ALA A 133 -3.97 -2.90 3.64
CA ALA A 133 -3.76 -1.91 2.59
C ALA A 133 -3.36 -2.55 1.26
N GLU A 134 -2.54 -3.60 1.27
CA GLU A 134 -2.22 -4.40 0.08
C GLU A 134 -3.45 -5.08 -0.51
N ASN A 135 -4.29 -5.70 0.32
CA ASN A 135 -5.54 -6.32 -0.15
C ASN A 135 -6.44 -5.28 -0.81
N ASN A 136 -6.61 -4.12 -0.19
CA ASN A 136 -7.39 -3.01 -0.77
C ASN A 136 -6.77 -2.48 -2.07
N ALA A 137 -5.46 -2.34 -2.14
CA ALA A 137 -4.75 -1.92 -3.35
C ALA A 137 -4.97 -2.90 -4.51
N ASN A 138 -4.87 -4.21 -4.25
CA ASN A 138 -5.10 -5.25 -5.25
C ASN A 138 -6.58 -5.32 -5.70
N ASN A 139 -7.51 -5.08 -4.78
CA ASN A 139 -8.94 -4.98 -5.11
C ASN A 139 -9.23 -3.76 -6.00
N ASP A 140 -8.66 -2.61 -5.66
CA ASP A 140 -8.79 -1.39 -6.45
C ASP A 140 -8.14 -1.55 -7.83
N LEU A 141 -6.97 -2.20 -7.89
CA LEU A 141 -6.27 -2.52 -9.14
C LEU A 141 -7.12 -3.43 -10.01
N THR A 142 -7.70 -4.50 -9.43
CA THR A 142 -8.64 -5.39 -10.13
C THR A 142 -9.82 -4.61 -10.70
N ARG A 143 -10.42 -3.69 -9.94
CA ARG A 143 -11.53 -2.87 -10.43
C ARG A 143 -11.09 -1.94 -11.57
N ALA A 144 -9.94 -1.30 -11.46
CA ALA A 144 -9.39 -0.44 -12.51
C ALA A 144 -9.10 -1.24 -13.79
N THR A 145 -8.42 -2.38 -13.67
CA THR A 145 -8.10 -3.26 -14.80
C THR A 145 -9.35 -3.79 -15.49
N LYS A 146 -10.37 -4.23 -14.74
CA LYS A 146 -11.65 -4.66 -15.32
C LYS A 146 -12.37 -3.54 -16.08
N LYS A 147 -12.26 -2.30 -15.61
CA LYS A 147 -12.98 -1.17 -16.19
C LYS A 147 -12.26 -0.58 -17.41
N TYR A 148 -10.94 -0.48 -17.36
CA TYR A 148 -10.16 0.30 -18.32
C TYR A 148 -9.19 -0.56 -19.17
N GLY A 149 -8.93 -1.80 -18.79
CA GLY A 149 -7.78 -2.58 -19.24
C GLY A 149 -6.58 -2.40 -18.32
N TYR A 150 -5.59 -3.29 -18.38
CA TYR A 150 -4.39 -3.17 -17.54
C TYR A 150 -3.42 -2.12 -18.09
N HIS A 151 -3.02 -1.17 -17.25
CA HIS A 151 -1.87 -0.31 -17.47
C HIS A 151 -1.05 -0.22 -16.19
N TYR A 152 0.27 -0.25 -16.33
CA TYR A 152 1.21 -0.24 -15.19
C TYR A 152 1.05 0.99 -14.28
N ILE A 153 0.57 2.12 -14.80
CA ILE A 153 0.25 3.33 -13.99
C ILE A 153 -0.72 3.04 -12.84
N PHE A 154 -1.66 2.10 -13.00
CA PHE A 154 -2.62 1.76 -11.96
C PHE A 154 -1.92 1.12 -10.77
N ARG A 155 -1.02 0.17 -11.05
CA ARG A 155 -0.24 -0.50 -10.01
C ARG A 155 0.68 0.48 -9.30
N VAL A 156 1.46 1.27 -10.05
CA VAL A 156 2.36 2.27 -9.46
C VAL A 156 1.58 3.27 -8.59
N GLY A 157 0.52 3.88 -9.12
CA GLY A 157 -0.28 4.87 -8.40
C GLY A 157 -0.95 4.32 -7.15
N LEU A 158 -1.58 3.14 -7.22
CA LEU A 158 -2.23 2.51 -6.06
C LEU A 158 -1.21 2.09 -5.01
N SER A 159 -0.06 1.55 -5.43
CA SER A 159 0.98 1.12 -4.50
C SER A 159 1.48 2.30 -3.66
N HIS A 160 1.83 3.39 -4.34
CA HIS A 160 2.27 4.63 -3.71
C HIS A 160 1.21 5.25 -2.79
N TYR A 161 -0.06 5.28 -3.21
CA TYR A 161 -1.15 5.81 -2.39
C TYR A 161 -1.35 5.00 -1.10
N TYR A 162 -1.48 3.68 -1.22
CA TYR A 162 -1.76 2.82 -0.07
C TYR A 162 -0.56 2.71 0.88
N LEU A 163 0.67 2.73 0.37
CA LEU A 163 1.88 2.79 1.20
C LEU A 163 1.92 4.08 2.01
N ALA A 164 1.79 5.23 1.34
CA ALA A 164 1.82 6.54 1.97
C ALA A 164 0.73 6.70 3.02
N LYS A 165 -0.49 6.23 2.71
CA LYS A 165 -1.62 6.19 3.64
C LYS A 165 -1.29 5.39 4.90
N THR A 166 -0.77 4.17 4.73
CA THR A 166 -0.45 3.29 5.86
C THR A 166 0.61 3.92 6.76
N ILE A 167 1.68 4.47 6.17
CA ILE A 167 2.74 5.17 6.91
C ILE A 167 2.17 6.39 7.63
N ALA A 168 1.40 7.24 6.95
CA ALA A 168 0.82 8.44 7.52
C ALA A 168 -0.19 8.19 8.65
N GLU A 169 -0.78 7.00 8.73
CA GLU A 169 -1.71 6.63 9.81
C GLU A 169 -1.01 6.03 11.03
N HIS A 170 0.21 5.50 10.88
CA HIS A 170 0.89 4.71 11.92
C HIS A 170 2.23 5.28 12.39
N VAL A 171 2.88 6.11 11.59
CA VAL A 171 4.13 6.79 11.93
C VAL A 171 3.84 8.23 12.31
N ASN A 172 4.33 8.68 13.47
CA ASN A 172 4.17 10.07 13.90
C ASN A 172 5.30 10.94 13.33
N PHE A 173 4.93 11.91 12.49
CA PHE A 173 5.84 12.89 11.90
C PHE A 173 6.04 14.13 12.79
N TRP A 174 5.19 14.30 13.82
CA TRP A 174 5.29 15.41 14.75
C TRP A 174 6.28 15.09 15.85
N LYS A 175 7.22 16.01 16.09
CA LYS A 175 8.11 15.91 17.24
C LYS A 175 7.31 16.06 18.52
N THR A 176 7.61 15.23 19.51
CA THR A 176 7.01 15.37 20.84
C THR A 176 7.36 16.74 21.43
N ASP A 177 6.35 17.40 22.00
CA ASP A 177 6.51 18.62 22.77
C ASP A 177 5.66 18.54 24.06
N ASP A 178 5.60 19.64 24.81
CA ASP A 178 4.93 19.70 26.12
C ASP A 178 3.44 19.30 26.08
N ARG A 179 2.82 19.27 24.89
CA ARG A 179 1.42 18.84 24.69
C ARG A 179 1.28 17.32 24.55
N GLY A 180 2.40 16.61 24.48
CA GLY A 180 2.49 15.15 24.42
C GLY A 180 2.28 14.56 23.02
N VAL A 181 2.58 13.26 22.92
CA VAL A 181 2.57 12.49 21.65
C VAL A 181 1.16 12.43 21.04
N ALA A 182 0.12 12.32 21.87
CA ALA A 182 -1.27 12.22 21.41
C ALA A 182 -1.72 13.46 20.63
N TYR A 183 -1.27 14.65 21.05
CA TYR A 183 -1.56 15.90 20.35
C TYR A 183 -0.96 15.92 18.93
N GLY A 184 0.29 15.48 18.80
CA GLY A 184 0.97 15.37 17.50
C GLY A 184 0.22 14.41 16.56
N ALA A 185 -0.13 13.23 17.06
CA ALA A 185 -0.90 12.24 16.29
C ALA A 185 -2.28 12.77 15.84
N GLN A 186 -3.00 13.47 16.72
CA GLN A 186 -4.29 14.09 16.38
C GLN A 186 -4.12 15.19 15.32
N THR A 187 -3.09 16.01 15.46
CA THR A 187 -2.77 17.08 14.50
C THR A 187 -2.44 16.52 13.12
N GLN A 188 -1.61 15.48 13.07
CA GLN A 188 -1.31 14.75 11.84
C GLN A 188 -2.57 14.19 11.20
N ALA A 189 -3.43 13.54 11.98
CA ALA A 189 -4.69 12.98 11.49
C ALA A 189 -5.64 14.04 10.91
N LEU A 190 -5.61 15.28 11.42
CA LEU A 190 -6.35 16.41 10.84
C LEU A 190 -5.71 16.89 9.54
N CYS A 191 -4.39 17.03 9.50
CA CYS A 191 -3.64 17.44 8.30
C CYS A 191 -3.84 16.43 7.17
N TYR A 192 -3.79 15.13 7.50
CA TYR A 192 -4.04 14.04 6.57
C TYR A 192 -5.47 14.05 6.01
N ARG A 193 -6.47 14.19 6.89
CA ARG A 193 -7.88 14.30 6.48
C ARG A 193 -8.14 15.47 5.53
N ALA A 194 -7.43 16.58 5.68
CA ALA A 194 -7.53 17.71 4.76
C ALA A 194 -7.02 17.34 3.35
N MET A 195 -5.89 16.64 3.25
CA MET A 195 -5.35 16.17 1.97
C MET A 195 -6.17 15.05 1.33
N GLU A 196 -6.81 14.18 2.12
CA GLU A 196 -7.71 13.17 1.55
C GLU A 196 -8.92 13.81 0.84
N ARG A 197 -9.37 14.98 1.30
CA ARG A 197 -10.47 15.73 0.68
C ARG A 197 -10.06 16.51 -0.56
N ARG A 198 -8.81 16.97 -0.61
CA ARG A 198 -8.23 17.70 -1.74
C ARG A 198 -6.83 17.19 -2.01
N ILE A 199 -6.68 16.48 -3.13
CA ILE A 199 -5.43 15.82 -3.54
C ILE A 199 -4.25 16.80 -3.52
N CYS A 200 -4.48 18.07 -3.91
CA CYS A 200 -3.47 19.13 -3.88
C CYS A 200 -3.99 20.33 -3.08
N LEU A 201 -3.45 20.54 -1.87
CA LEU A 201 -3.68 21.76 -1.09
C LEU A 201 -2.68 22.84 -1.51
N ASN A 202 -3.15 24.07 -1.75
CA ASN A 202 -2.27 25.19 -2.03
C ASN A 202 -1.59 25.73 -0.75
N GLY A 203 -0.59 26.61 -0.91
CA GLY A 203 0.19 27.14 0.22
C GLY A 203 -0.64 27.90 1.25
N ASN A 204 -1.71 28.59 0.84
CA ASN A 204 -2.60 29.31 1.74
C ASN A 204 -3.46 28.34 2.56
N GLU A 205 -4.00 27.30 1.92
CA GLU A 205 -4.77 26.25 2.60
C GLU A 205 -3.91 25.51 3.63
N LYS A 206 -2.68 25.13 3.25
CA LYS A 206 -1.72 24.51 4.19
C LYS A 206 -1.43 25.43 5.38
N SER A 207 -1.13 26.71 5.11
CA SER A 207 -0.85 27.70 6.16
C SER A 207 -2.05 27.93 7.09
N PHE A 208 -3.26 27.94 6.55
CA PHE A 208 -4.49 28.04 7.33
C PHE A 208 -4.65 26.85 8.27
N ILE A 209 -4.43 25.62 7.77
CA ILE A 209 -4.52 24.40 8.58
C ILE A 209 -3.48 24.41 9.72
N VAL A 210 -2.22 24.77 9.43
CA VAL A 210 -1.15 24.89 10.46
C VAL A 210 -1.61 25.80 11.61
N ARG A 211 -2.16 26.96 11.27
CA ARG A 211 -2.61 27.95 12.26
C ARG A 211 -3.79 27.41 13.07
N MET A 212 -4.77 26.80 12.41
CA MET A 212 -5.95 26.24 13.06
C MET A 212 -5.61 25.10 14.02
N THR A 213 -4.66 24.24 13.66
CA THR A 213 -4.23 23.12 14.52
C THR A 213 -3.15 23.52 15.53
N LYS A 214 -2.73 24.80 15.57
CA LYS A 214 -1.61 25.31 16.37
C LYS A 214 -0.36 24.41 16.22
N SER A 215 -0.14 23.88 15.02
CA SER A 215 0.95 22.96 14.72
C SER A 215 2.27 23.69 14.57
N ARG A 216 3.38 22.99 14.83
CA ARG A 216 4.70 23.43 14.36
C ARG A 216 4.71 23.45 12.83
N PRO A 217 5.01 24.58 12.17
CA PRO A 217 4.97 24.66 10.71
C PRO A 217 5.98 23.73 10.03
N GLU A 218 7.11 23.42 10.69
CA GLU A 218 8.20 22.60 10.14
C GLU A 218 7.79 21.14 10.02
N ASP A 219 7.28 20.55 11.10
CA ASP A 219 6.83 19.15 11.15
C ASP A 219 5.73 18.91 10.12
N ALA A 220 4.80 19.86 10.05
CA ALA A 220 3.69 19.78 9.15
C ALA A 220 4.13 19.94 7.68
N ARG A 221 5.05 20.87 7.37
CA ARG A 221 5.69 20.98 6.05
C ARG A 221 6.40 19.70 5.63
N ARG A 222 7.14 19.06 6.54
CA ARG A 222 7.79 17.77 6.26
C ARG A 222 6.75 16.69 5.94
N PHE A 223 5.67 16.62 6.71
CA PHE A 223 4.60 15.65 6.48
C PHE A 223 3.89 15.87 5.14
N TRP A 224 3.57 17.12 4.78
CA TRP A 224 2.98 17.43 3.48
C TRP A 224 3.92 17.10 2.33
N SER A 225 5.20 17.47 2.44
CA SER A 225 6.20 17.14 1.42
C SER A 225 6.34 15.64 1.22
N PHE A 226 6.33 14.86 2.31
CA PHE A 226 6.31 13.39 2.25
C PHE A 226 5.07 12.89 1.48
N LEU A 227 3.87 13.36 1.83
CA LEU A 227 2.63 12.92 1.17
C LEU A 227 2.59 13.31 -0.30
N GLU A 228 3.00 14.52 -0.65
CA GLU A 228 3.00 15.01 -2.03
C GLU A 228 3.97 14.22 -2.90
N HIS A 229 5.18 13.97 -2.39
CA HIS A 229 6.15 13.15 -3.08
C HIS A 229 5.64 11.73 -3.28
N GLN A 230 5.16 11.10 -2.21
CA GLN A 230 4.68 9.72 -2.28
C GLN A 230 3.40 9.56 -3.09
N ARG A 231 2.57 10.60 -3.22
CA ARG A 231 1.29 10.52 -3.96
C ARG A 231 1.37 11.05 -5.39
N ALA A 232 2.52 11.54 -5.84
CA ALA A 232 2.67 12.07 -7.20
C ALA A 232 2.18 11.08 -8.25
N ALA A 233 2.62 9.82 -8.18
CA ALA A 233 2.17 8.76 -9.08
C ALA A 233 0.66 8.49 -9.03
N TYR A 234 0.04 8.58 -7.84
CA TYR A 234 -1.40 8.43 -7.69
C TYR A 234 -2.17 9.61 -8.31
N THR A 235 -1.69 10.85 -8.14
CA THR A 235 -2.28 12.02 -8.78
C THR A 235 -2.23 11.90 -10.31
N ILE A 236 -1.09 11.46 -10.84
CA ILE A 236 -0.90 11.20 -12.27
C ILE A 236 -1.83 10.09 -12.74
N MET A 237 -1.92 8.99 -11.99
CA MET A 237 -2.87 7.90 -12.27
C MET A 237 -4.31 8.41 -12.34
N ARG A 238 -4.73 9.28 -11.42
CA ARG A 238 -6.07 9.89 -11.45
C ARG A 238 -6.28 10.79 -12.66
N GLY A 239 -5.25 11.54 -13.08
CA GLY A 239 -5.25 12.30 -14.33
C GLY A 239 -5.39 11.39 -15.56
N CYS A 240 -4.61 10.32 -15.62
CA CYS A 240 -4.70 9.29 -16.65
C CYS A 240 -6.09 8.65 -16.73
N ILE A 241 -6.72 8.35 -15.59
CA ILE A 241 -8.10 7.84 -15.56
C ILE A 241 -9.10 8.84 -16.14
N ALA A 242 -8.86 10.15 -16.00
CA ALA A 242 -9.74 11.16 -16.60
C ALA A 242 -9.61 11.23 -18.14
N LEU A 243 -8.55 10.63 -18.70
CA LEU A 243 -8.33 10.52 -20.15
C LEU A 243 -8.89 9.21 -20.75
N LEU A 244 -9.44 8.31 -19.92
CA LEU A 244 -9.96 6.98 -20.28
C LEU A 244 -11.48 6.94 -20.14
#